data_AF-F3GSC3-F1
#
_entry.id   AF-F3GSC3-F1
#
_cell.length_a   1.000
_cell.length_b   1.000
_cell.length_c   1.000
_cell.angle_alpha   90.00
_cell.angle_beta   90.00
_cell.angle_gamma   90.00
#
_symmetry.space_group_name_H-M   'P 1'
#
loop_
_entity.id
_entity.type
_entity.pdbx_description
1 polymer ?
#
loop_
_entity_poly.entity_id
_entity_poly.type
_entity_poly.pdbx_seq_one_letter_code
_entity_poly.pdbx_strand_id
1 'polypeptide(L)' 'EGEVENRIYYFHTDQIGTPLEMTDAEGQIVWQA' A
#
# COMPACT_ATOMS: atom_id res chain seq x y z
N GLU A 1 5.04 -14.94 21.08
CA GLU A 1 4.44 -13.61 20.85
C GLU A 1 5.02 -13.09 19.55
N GLY A 2 4.18 -12.82 18.56
CA GLY A 2 4.61 -12.57 17.17
C GLY A 2 5.26 -11.21 17.04
N GLU A 3 6.44 -11.19 16.42
CA GLU A 3 7.14 -9.95 16.06
C GLU A 3 6.23 -9.07 15.20
N VAL A 4 6.08 -7.81 15.57
CA VAL A 4 5.38 -6.83 14.74
C VAL A 4 6.28 -6.51 13.56
N GLU A 5 6.08 -7.21 12.44
CA GLU A 5 6.75 -6.89 11.19
C GLU A 5 6.39 -5.46 10.79
N ASN A 6 7.40 -4.60 10.71
CA ASN A 6 7.22 -3.24 10.24
C ASN A 6 7.05 -3.28 8.71
N ARG A 7 5.79 -3.20 8.23
CA ARG A 7 5.46 -3.28 6.80
C ARG A 7 5.29 -1.88 6.20
N ILE A 8 5.94 -1.65 5.07
CA ILE A 8 5.82 -0.41 4.28
C ILE A 8 4.80 -0.63 3.18
N TYR A 9 3.93 0.37 2.99
CA TYR A 9 2.97 0.42 1.89
C TYR A 9 3.08 1.74 1.15
N TYR A 10 2.82 1.70 -0.15
CA TYR A 10 2.75 2.87 -1.01
C TYR A 10 1.32 3.04 -1.51
N PHE A 11 0.77 4.25 -1.38
CA PHE A 11 -0.52 4.62 -1.94
C PHE A 11 -0.34 5.35 -3.26
N HIS A 12 -1.06 4.89 -4.27
CA HIS A 12 -1.14 5.54 -5.57
C HIS A 12 -2.47 6.27 -5.65
N THR A 13 -2.42 7.61 -5.67
CA THR A 13 -3.60 8.47 -5.59
C THR A 13 -3.93 9.15 -6.93
N ASP A 14 -5.20 9.47 -7.14
CA ASP A 14 -5.65 10.32 -8.25
C ASP A 14 -5.24 11.80 -8.07
N GLN A 15 -5.65 12.66 -9.02
CA GLN A 15 -5.32 14.10 -9.00
C GLN A 15 -5.92 14.90 -7.84
N ILE A 16 -6.91 14.35 -7.12
CA ILE A 16 -7.53 14.98 -5.94
C ILE A 16 -7.10 14.29 -4.63
N GLY A 17 -6.25 13.28 -4.70
CA GLY A 17 -5.70 12.55 -3.54
C GLY A 17 -6.47 11.29 -3.14
N THR A 18 -7.45 10.82 -3.93
CA THR A 18 -8.16 9.57 -3.65
C THR A 18 -7.25 8.37 -3.90
N PRO A 19 -7.02 7.46 -2.94
CA PRO A 19 -6.25 6.24 -3.17
C PRO A 19 -6.98 5.28 -4.11
N LEU A 20 -6.31 4.80 -5.15
CA LEU A 20 -6.85 3.83 -6.12
C LEU A 20 -6.14 2.48 -6.05
N GLU A 21 -4.88 2.47 -5.66
CA GLU A 21 -4.07 1.26 -5.54
C GLU A 21 -3.13 1.38 -4.33
N MET A 22 -2.83 0.24 -3.71
CA MET A 22 -1.80 0.12 -2.70
C MET A 22 -0.84 -1.01 -3.07
N THR A 23 0.46 -0.74 -2.97
CA THR A 23 1.50 -1.75 -3.17
C THR A 23 2.33 -1.96 -1.91
N ASP A 24 2.87 -3.17 -1.75
CA ASP A 24 3.91 -3.43 -0.75
C ASP A 24 5.28 -2.87 -1.16
N ALA A 25 6.29 -3.12 -0.32
CA ALA A 25 7.66 -2.67 -0.57
C ALA A 25 8.32 -3.31 -1.80
N GLU A 26 7.83 -4.45 -2.29
CA GLU A 26 8.30 -5.13 -3.49
C GLU A 26 7.53 -4.70 -4.75
N GLY A 27 6.58 -3.76 -4.61
CA GLY A 27 5.73 -3.27 -5.69
C GLY A 27 4.58 -4.20 -6.05
N GLN A 28 4.26 -5.21 -5.23
CA GLN A 28 3.10 -6.06 -5.45
C GLN A 28 1.83 -5.34 -5.04
N ILE A 29 0.80 -5.43 -5.88
CA ILE A 29 -0.53 -4.88 -5.56
C ILE A 29 -1.14 -5.68 -4.43
N VAL A 30 -1.49 -4.99 -3.35
CA VAL A 30 -2.17 -5.57 -2.18
C VAL A 30 -3.62 -5.11 -2.06
N TRP A 31 -4.00 -4.04 -2.75
CA TRP A 31 -5.37 -3.55 -2.81
C TRP A 31 -5.61 -2.66 -4.03
N GLN A 32 -6.85 -2.67 -4.55
CA GLN A 32 -7.32 -1.82 -5.64
C GLN A 32 -8.85 -1.58 -5.52
N ALA A 33 -9.33 -0.37 -5.85
CA ALA A 33 -10.75 0.03 -5.88
C ALA A 33 -11.38 -0.02 -7.28
#